data_AF-A0A7V2ILA9-F1
#
_entry.id   AF-A0A7V2ILA9-F1
#
_cell.length_a   1.000
_cell.length_b   1.000
_cell.length_c   1.000
_cell.angle_alpha   90.00
_cell.angle_beta   90.00
_cell.angle_gamma   90.00
#
_symmetry.space_group_name_H-M   'P 1'
#
loop_
_entity.id
_entity.type
_entity.pdbx_description
1 polymer ?
#
loop_
_entity_poly.entity_id
_entity_poly.type
_entity_poly.pdbx_seq_one_letter_code
_entity_poly.pdbx_strand_id
1 'polypeptide(L)'
;MLRLKEHLPAIRRSGLAALWLGVEDITATLVSKGQSKDRTLEALDALRTSGIFPVPMLMHHDSQPLYSLRGHYGLLNQLRLLRKAGSVYVHILMLMPQPGSCTYEQMYESKMVFNKVDGRDIQPYEWDAVHVIASTHPRPWVKQLNIFVGYIYFFNLLRLLAALIWPCTTIPLADAETTPPYVLRQYSHLRRIYRRIEHKVGVHCGDALVQAYGMWGMYHTLRRMCGWTWRLFRGRIEHAEKAPTSPIAMRAPDGGPAAHAIPGTPSPQPADITPSASA
;
A
#
# COMPACT_ATOMS: atom_id res chain seq x y z
N MET A 1 -4.55 3.57 -22.17
CA MET A 1 -5.40 4.75 -21.95
C MET A 1 -6.21 4.52 -20.68
N LEU A 2 -5.96 5.30 -19.61
CA LEU A 2 -6.79 5.24 -18.40
C LEU A 2 -8.22 5.62 -18.75
N ARG A 3 -9.16 4.69 -18.64
CA ARG A 3 -10.58 4.92 -18.95
C ARG A 3 -11.22 6.05 -18.12
N LEU A 4 -10.66 6.32 -16.94
CA LEU A 4 -11.22 7.27 -15.97
C LEU A 4 -10.61 8.68 -16.06
N LYS A 5 -9.66 8.92 -16.97
CA LYS A 5 -8.88 10.18 -17.01
C LYS A 5 -9.76 11.42 -17.16
N GLU A 6 -10.81 11.34 -17.96
CA GLU A 6 -11.76 12.44 -18.20
C GLU A 6 -12.63 12.80 -16.98
N HIS A 7 -12.83 11.85 -16.05
CA HIS A 7 -13.62 12.06 -14.85
C HIS A 7 -12.82 12.55 -13.65
N LEU A 8 -11.48 12.52 -13.72
CA LEU A 8 -10.61 12.92 -12.60
C LEU A 8 -10.89 14.36 -12.09
N PRO A 9 -11.17 15.38 -12.94
CA PRO A 9 -11.55 16.70 -12.44
C PRO A 9 -12.87 16.70 -11.67
N ALA A 10 -13.85 15.90 -12.09
CA ALA A 10 -15.12 15.76 -11.37
C ALA A 10 -14.92 15.08 -10.02
N ILE A 11 -14.11 14.02 -9.98
CA ILE A 11 -13.71 13.31 -8.77
C ILE A 11 -12.94 14.23 -7.81
N ARG A 12 -12.04 15.07 -8.32
CA ARG A 12 -11.35 16.04 -7.48
C ARG A 12 -12.31 17.05 -6.86
N ARG A 13 -13.31 17.52 -7.62
CA ARG A 13 -14.35 18.45 -7.15
C ARG A 13 -15.29 17.83 -6.12
N SER A 14 -15.47 16.51 -6.14
CA SER A 14 -16.22 15.82 -5.07
C SER A 14 -15.45 15.72 -3.75
N GLY A 15 -14.20 16.21 -3.70
CA GLY A 15 -13.38 16.26 -2.48
C GLY A 15 -12.31 15.18 -2.38
N LEU A 16 -12.14 14.32 -3.39
CA LEU A 16 -11.07 13.32 -3.35
C LEU A 16 -9.69 14.00 -3.42
N ALA A 17 -8.89 13.83 -2.37
CA ALA A 17 -7.56 14.44 -2.27
C ALA A 17 -6.42 13.46 -2.59
N ALA A 18 -6.57 12.18 -2.24
CA ALA A 18 -5.53 11.16 -2.41
C ALA A 18 -6.13 9.82 -2.83
N LEU A 19 -5.34 9.00 -3.52
CA LEU A 19 -5.76 7.69 -4.00
C LEU A 19 -4.64 6.66 -3.83
N TRP A 20 -4.93 5.58 -3.09
CA TRP A 20 -4.03 4.43 -2.96
C TRP A 20 -4.13 3.54 -4.19
N LEU A 21 -2.98 3.18 -4.77
CA LEU A 21 -2.88 2.40 -6.00
C LEU A 21 -2.09 1.13 -5.77
N GLY A 22 -2.70 -0.03 -6.00
CA GLY A 22 -1.99 -1.31 -6.04
C GLY A 22 -1.11 -1.44 -7.29
N VAL A 23 0.03 -0.76 -7.29
CA VAL A 23 1.03 -0.85 -8.38
C VAL A 23 1.74 -2.21 -8.34
N GLU A 24 1.98 -2.72 -7.12
CA GLU A 24 2.65 -3.98 -6.79
C GLU A 24 4.09 -4.03 -7.26
N ASP A 25 4.31 -4.09 -8.56
CA ASP A 25 5.61 -4.04 -9.21
C ASP A 25 5.50 -3.29 -10.54
N ILE A 26 6.29 -2.22 -10.68
CA ILE A 26 6.32 -1.38 -11.90
C ILE A 26 6.85 -2.18 -13.10
N THR A 27 7.70 -3.17 -12.84
CA THR A 27 8.32 -3.99 -13.89
C THR A 27 7.46 -5.18 -14.31
N ALA A 28 6.31 -5.40 -13.66
CA ALA A 28 5.37 -6.50 -13.92
C ALA A 28 6.01 -7.90 -13.89
N THR A 29 7.13 -8.04 -13.17
CA THR A 29 7.84 -9.31 -13.01
C THR A 29 7.19 -10.21 -11.97
N LEU A 30 6.54 -9.62 -10.97
CA LEU A 30 5.84 -10.37 -9.91
C LEU A 30 4.38 -10.68 -10.27
N VAL A 31 3.58 -9.65 -10.54
CA VAL A 31 2.18 -9.77 -10.97
C VAL A 31 1.99 -8.92 -12.19
N SER A 32 1.37 -9.45 -13.25
CA SER A 32 1.01 -8.68 -14.44
C SER A 32 -0.50 -8.47 -14.47
N LYS A 33 -0.94 -7.30 -13.98
CA LYS A 33 -2.29 -6.75 -14.12
C LYS A 33 -2.42 -5.90 -15.40
N GLY A 34 -1.53 -6.10 -16.37
CA GLY A 34 -1.43 -5.26 -17.57
C GLY A 34 -0.81 -3.87 -17.33
N GLN A 35 -0.13 -3.69 -16.19
CA GLN A 35 0.65 -2.50 -15.90
C GLN A 35 2.01 -2.55 -16.62
N SER A 36 2.50 -1.38 -16.99
CA SER A 36 3.86 -1.17 -17.48
C SER A 36 4.40 0.09 -16.83
N LYS A 37 5.73 0.27 -16.87
CA LYS A 37 6.37 1.51 -16.42
C LYS A 37 5.64 2.74 -16.97
N ASP A 38 5.45 2.81 -18.27
CA ASP A 38 4.88 3.99 -18.92
C ASP A 38 3.42 4.22 -18.53
N ARG A 39 2.62 3.15 -18.42
CA ARG A 39 1.22 3.25 -17.98
C ARG A 39 1.10 3.70 -16.52
N THR A 40 1.96 3.20 -15.65
CA THR A 40 1.99 3.60 -14.24
C THR A 40 2.38 5.07 -14.12
N LEU A 41 3.40 5.52 -14.87
CA LEU A 41 3.80 6.93 -14.88
C LEU A 41 2.71 7.83 -15.47
N GLU A 42 2.04 7.41 -16.53
CA GLU A 42 0.89 8.13 -17.12
C GLU A 42 -0.27 8.25 -16.10
N ALA A 43 -0.55 7.19 -15.34
CA ALA A 43 -1.57 7.20 -14.30
C ALA A 43 -1.25 8.20 -13.19
N LEU A 44 0.00 8.17 -12.69
CA LEU A 44 0.47 9.07 -11.64
C LEU A 44 0.42 10.53 -12.10
N ASP A 45 0.84 10.81 -13.34
CA ASP A 45 0.78 12.15 -13.90
C ASP A 45 -0.66 12.65 -14.09
N ALA A 46 -1.56 11.78 -14.56
CA ALA A 46 -2.98 12.13 -14.72
C ALA A 46 -3.65 12.50 -13.38
N LEU A 47 -3.36 11.74 -12.32
CA LEU A 47 -3.86 12.04 -10.97
C LEU A 47 -3.29 13.36 -10.45
N ARG A 48 -1.98 13.55 -10.58
CA ARG A 48 -1.28 14.76 -10.13
C ARG A 48 -1.79 16.01 -10.84
N THR A 49 -1.92 15.96 -12.16
CA THR A 49 -2.46 17.07 -12.96
C THR A 49 -3.92 17.39 -12.62
N SER A 50 -4.67 16.39 -12.14
CA SER A 50 -6.04 16.57 -11.64
C SER A 50 -6.11 16.96 -10.15
N GLY A 51 -4.96 17.14 -9.51
CA GLY A 51 -4.82 17.51 -8.10
C GLY A 51 -5.23 16.45 -7.09
N ILE A 52 -5.10 15.18 -7.46
CA ILE A 52 -5.26 14.01 -6.61
C ILE A 52 -3.88 13.41 -6.34
N PHE A 53 -3.51 13.22 -5.07
CA PHE A 53 -2.25 12.63 -4.66
C PHE A 53 -2.21 11.12 -4.93
N PRO A 54 -1.30 10.62 -5.79
CA PRO A 54 -1.13 9.20 -5.97
C PRO A 54 -0.29 8.59 -4.84
N VAL A 55 -0.84 7.56 -4.18
CA VAL A 55 -0.17 6.78 -3.14
C VAL A 55 0.06 5.35 -3.64
N PRO A 56 1.18 5.10 -4.37
CA PRO A 56 1.50 3.78 -4.85
C PRO A 56 1.82 2.82 -3.69
N MET A 57 1.29 1.60 -3.80
CA MET A 57 1.61 0.46 -2.98
C MET A 57 2.49 -0.49 -3.79
N LEU A 58 3.70 -0.74 -3.30
CA LEU A 58 4.67 -1.68 -3.87
C LEU A 58 4.70 -2.96 -3.03
N MET A 59 4.88 -4.08 -3.71
CA MET A 59 5.00 -5.40 -3.14
C MET A 59 6.39 -5.96 -3.45
N HIS A 60 7.23 -6.00 -2.41
CA HIS A 60 8.53 -6.65 -2.41
C HIS A 60 8.38 -8.16 -2.35
N HIS A 61 9.33 -8.90 -2.93
CA HIS A 61 9.31 -10.36 -2.91
C HIS A 61 10.74 -10.92 -2.89
N ASP A 62 10.86 -12.23 -2.68
CA ASP A 62 12.14 -12.88 -2.40
C ASP A 62 13.20 -12.74 -3.50
N SER A 63 12.81 -12.78 -4.77
CA SER A 63 13.76 -12.63 -5.87
C SER A 63 14.10 -11.17 -6.20
N GLN A 64 13.35 -10.20 -5.64
CA GLN A 64 13.63 -8.80 -5.89
C GLN A 64 14.87 -8.35 -5.09
N PRO A 65 15.87 -7.75 -5.74
CA PRO A 65 17.00 -7.15 -5.05
C PRO A 65 16.60 -5.78 -4.48
N LEU A 66 17.38 -5.29 -3.51
CA LEU A 66 17.23 -3.91 -3.03
C LEU A 66 17.50 -2.89 -4.15
N TYR A 67 18.55 -3.15 -4.93
CA TYR A 67 19.02 -2.27 -5.99
C TYR A 67 19.46 -3.10 -7.20
N SER A 68 19.17 -2.58 -8.39
CA SER A 68 19.64 -3.14 -9.66
C SER A 68 20.55 -2.14 -10.36
N LEU A 69 21.74 -2.60 -10.77
CA LEU A 69 22.70 -1.80 -11.54
C LEU A 69 22.15 -1.41 -12.91
N ARG A 70 21.43 -2.33 -13.57
CA ARG A 70 20.79 -2.12 -14.86
C ARG A 70 19.28 -2.30 -14.71
N GLY A 71 18.52 -1.40 -15.34
CA GLY A 71 17.06 -1.44 -15.32
C GLY A 71 16.42 -0.86 -14.05
N HIS A 72 15.17 -1.26 -13.82
CA HIS A 72 14.30 -0.70 -12.78
C HIS A 72 13.74 -1.75 -11.82
N TYR A 73 14.26 -2.98 -11.83
CA TYR A 73 13.70 -4.08 -11.07
C TYR A 73 13.84 -3.90 -9.55
N GLY A 74 15.02 -3.48 -9.07
CA GLY A 74 15.29 -3.32 -7.65
C GLY A 74 14.35 -2.33 -6.95
N LEU A 75 14.06 -2.60 -5.68
CA LEU A 75 13.11 -1.82 -4.87
C LEU A 75 13.43 -0.31 -4.88
N LEU A 76 14.70 0.07 -4.66
CA LEU A 76 15.11 1.48 -4.65
C LEU A 76 15.00 2.13 -6.04
N ASN A 77 15.22 1.37 -7.12
CA ASN A 77 15.06 1.86 -8.48
C ASN A 77 13.59 2.21 -8.74
N GLN A 78 12.65 1.36 -8.29
CA GLN A 78 11.20 1.61 -8.42
C GLN A 78 10.76 2.80 -7.57
N LEU A 79 11.19 2.87 -6.31
CA LEU A 79 10.90 4.01 -5.44
C LEU A 79 11.41 5.34 -6.03
N ARG A 80 12.59 5.33 -6.65
CA ARG A 80 13.12 6.50 -7.37
C ARG A 80 12.21 6.92 -8.52
N LEU A 81 11.67 5.97 -9.29
CA LEU A 81 10.75 6.27 -10.38
C LEU A 81 9.44 6.87 -9.86
N LEU A 82 8.82 6.25 -8.85
CA LEU A 82 7.57 6.76 -8.26
C LEU A 82 7.75 8.17 -7.71
N ARG A 83 8.87 8.43 -7.03
CA ARG A 83 9.15 9.77 -6.50
C ARG A 83 9.33 10.79 -7.62
N LYS A 84 10.07 10.44 -8.69
CA LYS A 84 10.20 11.30 -9.87
C LYS A 84 8.86 11.56 -10.57
N ALA A 85 7.92 10.63 -10.47
CA ALA A 85 6.57 10.78 -11.00
C ALA A 85 5.65 11.64 -10.12
N GLY A 86 6.15 12.21 -9.02
CA GLY A 86 5.40 13.09 -8.12
C GLY A 86 4.70 12.37 -6.97
N SER A 87 5.01 11.10 -6.70
CA SER A 87 4.51 10.42 -5.51
C SER A 87 5.20 10.96 -4.25
N VAL A 88 4.43 11.51 -3.33
CA VAL A 88 4.90 12.07 -2.05
C VAL A 88 4.79 11.10 -0.88
N TYR A 89 4.03 10.02 -1.05
CA TYR A 89 3.83 8.94 -0.07
C TYR A 89 3.87 7.59 -0.78
N VAL A 90 4.43 6.57 -0.13
CA VAL A 90 4.48 5.19 -0.64
C VAL A 90 4.14 4.21 0.46
N HIS A 91 3.56 3.08 0.08
CA HIS A 91 3.44 1.92 0.95
C HIS A 91 4.27 0.78 0.38
N ILE A 92 5.12 0.17 1.20
CA ILE A 92 6.00 -0.94 0.81
C ILE A 92 5.58 -2.16 1.64
N LEU A 93 5.17 -3.20 0.93
CA LEU A 93 4.69 -4.45 1.47
C LEU A 93 5.62 -5.60 1.07
N MET A 94 5.63 -6.68 1.83
CA MET A 94 6.18 -7.98 1.46
C MET A 94 5.05 -8.84 0.91
N LEU A 95 5.33 -9.59 -0.15
CA LEU A 95 4.45 -10.64 -0.64
C LEU A 95 4.21 -11.66 0.50
N MET A 96 2.95 -11.87 0.82
CA MET A 96 2.52 -12.79 1.87
C MET A 96 1.22 -13.50 1.46
N PRO A 97 0.89 -14.65 2.07
CA PRO A 97 -0.38 -15.32 1.83
C PRO A 97 -1.55 -14.40 2.22
N GLN A 98 -2.45 -14.17 1.26
CA GLN A 98 -3.69 -13.43 1.46
C GLN A 98 -4.87 -14.35 1.14
N PRO A 99 -5.80 -14.60 2.07
CA PRO A 99 -6.98 -15.40 1.81
C PRO A 99 -7.74 -14.89 0.57
N GLY A 100 -8.14 -15.81 -0.30
CA GLY A 100 -8.78 -15.48 -1.59
C GLY A 100 -7.81 -15.18 -2.74
N SER A 101 -6.49 -15.13 -2.50
CA SER A 101 -5.50 -15.15 -3.58
C SER A 101 -5.35 -16.54 -4.17
N CYS A 102 -5.14 -16.63 -5.49
CA CYS A 102 -4.82 -17.90 -6.16
C CYS A 102 -3.51 -18.54 -5.68
N THR A 103 -2.60 -17.74 -5.09
CA THR A 103 -1.32 -18.23 -4.56
C THR A 103 -1.37 -18.58 -3.07
N TYR A 104 -2.55 -18.47 -2.44
CA TYR A 104 -2.67 -18.61 -0.98
C TYR A 104 -2.16 -19.98 -0.51
N GLU A 105 -2.74 -21.06 -1.01
CA GLU A 105 -2.38 -22.43 -0.63
C GLU A 105 -0.95 -22.79 -1.05
N GLN A 106 -0.56 -22.39 -2.26
CA GLN A 106 0.77 -22.64 -2.81
C GLN A 106 1.91 -22.11 -1.91
N MET A 107 1.73 -20.96 -1.26
CA MET A 107 2.73 -20.41 -0.33
C MET A 107 2.93 -21.28 0.92
N TYR A 108 1.88 -21.95 1.40
CA TYR A 108 1.99 -22.89 2.51
C TYR A 108 2.66 -24.19 2.04
N GLU A 109 2.24 -24.73 0.90
CA GLU A 109 2.82 -25.95 0.31
C GLU A 109 4.32 -25.79 0.02
N SER A 110 4.74 -24.61 -0.45
CA SER A 110 6.14 -24.29 -0.71
C SER A 110 6.94 -23.99 0.57
N LYS A 111 6.35 -24.16 1.76
CA LYS A 111 6.93 -23.82 3.06
C LYS A 111 7.48 -22.40 3.10
N MET A 112 6.79 -21.44 2.48
CA MET A 112 7.21 -20.04 2.51
C MET A 112 6.75 -19.36 3.80
N VAL A 113 5.55 -19.69 4.27
CA VAL A 113 4.89 -19.04 5.41
C VAL A 113 5.51 -19.51 6.72
N PHE A 114 5.79 -18.57 7.61
CA PHE A 114 6.30 -18.85 8.95
C PHE A 114 5.13 -19.21 9.88
N ASN A 115 5.37 -20.09 10.84
CA ASN A 115 4.47 -20.44 11.94
C ASN A 115 5.01 -19.88 13.27
N LYS A 116 6.31 -20.11 13.52
CA LYS A 116 7.03 -19.58 14.67
C LYS A 116 8.35 -18.95 14.25
N VAL A 117 8.73 -17.89 14.95
CA VAL A 117 10.05 -17.26 14.82
C VAL A 117 10.63 -17.12 16.22
N ASP A 118 11.81 -17.70 16.43
CA ASP A 118 12.49 -17.70 17.73
C ASP A 118 11.63 -18.31 18.85
N GLY A 119 10.94 -19.42 18.53
CA GLY A 119 10.05 -20.13 19.46
C GLY A 119 8.71 -19.44 19.75
N ARG A 120 8.44 -18.27 19.18
CA ARG A 120 7.20 -17.49 19.37
C ARG A 120 6.28 -17.63 18.16
N ASP A 121 4.99 -17.88 18.41
CA ASP A 121 3.95 -17.84 17.38
C ASP A 121 3.80 -16.43 16.79
N ILE A 122 3.57 -16.38 15.48
CA ILE A 122 3.31 -15.13 14.78
C ILE A 122 1.99 -14.54 15.28
N GLN A 123 2.06 -13.29 15.71
CA GLN A 123 0.89 -12.61 16.25
C GLN A 123 0.02 -12.02 15.13
N PRO A 124 -1.29 -11.86 15.34
CA PRO A 124 -2.19 -11.30 14.33
C PRO A 124 -1.76 -9.94 13.78
N TYR A 125 -1.14 -9.08 14.61
CA TYR A 125 -0.66 -7.77 14.15
C TYR A 125 0.58 -7.84 13.26
N GLU A 126 1.28 -8.98 13.20
CA GLU A 126 2.44 -9.22 12.32
C GLU A 126 1.98 -9.67 10.92
N TRP A 127 0.68 -9.93 10.72
CA TRP A 127 0.05 -10.17 9.41
C TRP A 127 -0.29 -8.87 8.67
N ASP A 128 0.60 -7.88 8.73
CA ASP A 128 0.40 -6.53 8.19
C ASP A 128 1.09 -6.31 6.84
N ALA A 129 1.69 -7.36 6.27
CA ALA A 129 2.54 -7.33 5.08
C ALA A 129 3.75 -6.39 5.18
N VAL A 130 4.06 -5.81 6.34
CA VAL A 130 5.29 -5.02 6.59
C VAL A 130 6.31 -5.86 7.37
N HIS A 131 5.82 -6.76 8.21
CA HIS A 131 6.62 -7.84 8.78
C HIS A 131 6.75 -8.97 7.76
N VAL A 132 7.99 -9.39 7.50
CA VAL A 132 8.28 -10.56 6.68
C VAL A 132 7.91 -11.79 7.50
N ILE A 133 6.73 -12.33 7.18
CA ILE A 133 6.20 -13.57 7.75
C ILE A 133 6.13 -14.71 6.73
N ALA A 134 6.51 -14.44 5.49
CA ALA A 134 6.57 -15.41 4.42
C ALA A 134 7.81 -15.14 3.56
N SER A 135 8.74 -16.09 3.52
CA SER A 135 9.94 -16.03 2.68
C SER A 135 10.59 -17.41 2.55
N THR A 136 11.09 -17.70 1.36
CA THR A 136 11.98 -18.83 1.04
C THR A 136 13.45 -18.43 1.05
N HIS A 137 13.75 -17.14 1.27
CA HIS A 137 15.12 -16.64 1.25
C HIS A 137 15.91 -17.23 2.43
N PRO A 138 17.17 -17.70 2.24
CA PRO A 138 17.97 -18.28 3.33
C PRO A 138 18.22 -17.33 4.51
N ARG A 139 18.04 -16.03 4.27
CA ARG A 139 18.19 -14.96 5.26
C ARG A 139 17.00 -14.00 5.16
N PRO A 140 15.83 -14.33 5.73
CA PRO A 140 14.62 -13.51 5.59
C PRO A 140 14.77 -12.09 6.16
N TRP A 141 15.62 -11.93 7.18
CA TRP A 141 15.97 -10.63 7.75
C TRP A 141 16.54 -9.65 6.71
N VAL A 142 17.17 -10.12 5.64
CA VAL A 142 17.65 -9.26 4.54
C VAL A 142 16.46 -8.62 3.81
N LYS A 143 15.35 -9.35 3.63
CA LYS A 143 14.13 -8.83 2.99
C LYS A 143 13.44 -7.82 3.89
N GLN A 144 13.44 -8.07 5.19
CA GLN A 144 12.99 -7.09 6.18
C GLN A 144 13.82 -5.80 6.07
N LEU A 145 15.16 -5.92 6.05
CA LEU A 145 16.06 -4.77 5.89
C LEU A 145 15.86 -4.03 4.56
N ASN A 146 15.53 -4.72 3.47
CA ASN A 146 15.24 -4.05 2.21
C ASN A 146 14.03 -3.11 2.34
N ILE A 147 12.97 -3.57 3.00
CA ILE A 147 11.76 -2.76 3.26
C ILE A 147 12.13 -1.57 4.16
N PHE A 148 12.95 -1.77 5.19
CA PHE A 148 13.52 -0.70 6.03
C PHE A 148 14.21 0.37 5.18
N VAL A 149 15.18 -0.04 4.37
CA VAL A 149 15.97 0.88 3.55
C VAL A 149 15.08 1.57 2.52
N GLY A 150 14.06 0.88 1.98
CA GLY A 150 13.06 1.48 1.11
C GLY A 150 12.30 2.63 1.78
N TYR A 151 11.79 2.42 3.00
CA TYR A 151 11.10 3.46 3.76
C TYR A 151 12.04 4.63 4.09
N ILE A 152 13.25 4.36 4.59
CA ILE A 152 14.23 5.42 4.91
C ILE A 152 14.61 6.20 3.64
N TYR A 153 14.82 5.52 2.51
CA TYR A 153 15.13 6.16 1.24
C TYR A 153 14.04 7.13 0.79
N PHE A 154 12.77 6.76 1.00
CA PHE A 154 11.62 7.56 0.58
C PHE A 154 11.30 8.68 1.61
N PHE A 155 11.25 8.36 2.90
CA PHE A 155 10.94 9.23 4.02
C PHE A 155 12.20 9.69 4.77
N ASN A 156 13.06 10.48 4.12
CA ASN A 156 14.26 11.04 4.77
C ASN A 156 14.18 12.56 4.99
N LEU A 157 14.99 13.03 5.94
CA LEU A 157 15.05 14.43 6.37
C LEU A 157 15.55 15.37 5.26
N LEU A 158 16.55 14.96 4.47
CA LEU A 158 17.05 15.79 3.36
C LEU A 158 15.94 16.10 2.35
N ARG A 159 15.04 15.13 2.11
CA ARG A 159 13.87 15.32 1.26
C ARG A 159 12.80 16.20 1.90
N LEU A 160 12.64 16.16 3.22
CA LEU A 160 11.76 17.09 3.92
C LEU A 160 12.24 18.53 3.74
N LEU A 161 13.54 18.77 3.95
CA LEU A 161 14.15 20.08 3.74
C LEU A 161 14.02 20.52 2.28
N ALA A 162 14.26 19.61 1.32
CA ALA A 162 14.07 19.90 -0.09
C ALA A 162 12.60 20.23 -0.42
N ALA A 163 11.63 19.54 0.18
CA ALA A 163 10.21 19.79 -0.04
C ALA A 163 9.74 21.16 0.49
N LEU A 164 10.39 21.69 1.53
CA LEU A 164 10.13 23.04 2.05
C LEU A 164 10.61 24.15 1.10
N ILE A 165 11.60 23.87 0.25
CA ILE A 165 12.20 24.85 -0.68
C ILE A 165 11.64 24.66 -2.10
N TRP A 166 11.52 23.41 -2.52
CA TRP A 166 11.07 22.98 -3.84
C TRP A 166 10.00 21.90 -3.69
N PRO A 167 8.73 22.28 -3.48
CA PRO A 167 7.64 21.31 -3.47
C PRO A 167 7.62 20.59 -4.83
N CYS A 168 7.58 19.27 -4.76
CA CYS A 168 7.59 18.39 -5.92
C CYS A 168 6.20 18.36 -6.57
N THR A 169 5.14 18.62 -5.79
CA THR A 169 3.77 18.74 -6.28
C THR A 169 3.37 20.22 -6.43
N THR A 170 3.51 20.74 -7.64
CA THR A 170 2.62 21.84 -8.08
C THR A 170 1.26 21.21 -8.36
N ILE A 171 0.37 21.24 -7.38
CA ILE A 171 -0.98 20.71 -7.53
C ILE A 171 -1.87 21.78 -8.17
N PRO A 172 -2.34 21.59 -9.41
CA PRO A 172 -3.36 22.46 -9.97
C PRO A 172 -4.61 22.36 -9.09
N LEU A 173 -5.20 23.50 -8.71
CA LEU A 173 -6.42 23.62 -7.90
C LEU A 173 -6.28 23.30 -6.39
N ALA A 174 -5.10 22.99 -5.84
CA ALA A 174 -4.99 22.84 -4.39
C ALA A 174 -5.05 24.19 -3.64
N ASP A 175 -4.74 25.28 -4.32
CA ASP A 175 -4.90 26.65 -3.83
C ASP A 175 -6.26 27.26 -4.23
N ALA A 176 -7.07 26.51 -4.98
CA ALA A 176 -8.38 26.97 -5.43
C ALA A 176 -9.29 27.22 -4.24
N GLU A 177 -10.00 28.34 -4.30
CA GLU A 177 -10.97 28.71 -3.28
C GLU A 177 -12.19 27.78 -3.37
N THR A 178 -12.28 26.85 -2.42
CA THR A 178 -13.38 25.89 -2.31
C THR A 178 -14.60 26.46 -1.58
N THR A 179 -14.46 27.65 -0.98
CA THR A 179 -15.54 28.29 -0.23
C THR A 179 -16.62 28.82 -1.18
N PRO A 180 -17.91 28.61 -0.89
CA PRO A 180 -18.98 29.07 -1.75
C PRO A 180 -18.94 30.59 -2.01
N PRO A 181 -19.26 31.05 -3.23
CA PRO A 181 -19.16 32.47 -3.60
C PRO A 181 -19.95 33.42 -2.70
N TYR A 182 -21.08 32.96 -2.14
CA TYR A 182 -21.92 33.79 -1.25
C TYR A 182 -21.24 34.08 0.09
N VAL A 183 -20.43 33.15 0.62
CA VAL A 183 -19.65 33.35 1.85
C VAL A 183 -18.49 34.31 1.59
N LEU A 184 -17.82 34.17 0.44
CA LEU A 184 -16.70 35.04 0.07
C LEU A 184 -17.10 36.50 -0.09
N ARG A 185 -18.33 36.77 -0.55
CA ARG A 185 -18.88 38.12 -0.68
C ARG A 185 -18.92 38.86 0.66
N GLN A 186 -19.10 38.15 1.76
CA GLN A 186 -19.15 38.71 3.12
C GLN A 186 -17.75 39.05 3.68
N TYR A 187 -16.67 38.58 3.04
CA TYR A 187 -15.31 38.82 3.53
C TYR A 187 -14.78 40.19 3.08
N SER A 188 -14.02 40.83 3.98
CA SER A 188 -13.24 42.02 3.66
C SER A 188 -12.14 41.71 2.64
N HIS A 189 -11.70 42.73 1.90
CA HIS A 189 -10.62 42.60 0.92
C HIS A 189 -9.35 42.01 1.52
N LEU A 190 -8.96 42.45 2.73
CA LEU A 190 -7.79 41.94 3.44
C LEU A 190 -7.93 40.45 3.79
N ARG A 191 -9.12 40.01 4.21
CA ARG A 191 -9.35 38.60 4.55
C ARG A 191 -9.29 37.69 3.31
N ARG A 192 -9.73 38.18 2.15
CA ARG A 192 -9.58 37.47 0.86
C ARG A 192 -8.12 37.35 0.43
N ILE A 193 -7.32 38.41 0.63
CA ILE A 193 -5.88 38.39 0.35
C ILE A 193 -5.17 37.41 1.27
N TYR A 194 -5.45 37.48 2.59
CA TYR A 194 -4.87 36.58 3.58
C TYR A 194 -5.14 35.11 3.24
N ARG A 195 -6.39 34.76 2.89
CA ARG A 195 -6.72 33.38 2.48
C ARG A 195 -6.01 32.91 1.23
N ARG A 196 -5.84 33.78 0.22
CA ARG A 196 -5.05 33.43 -0.96
C ARG A 196 -3.60 33.12 -0.60
N ILE A 197 -3.02 33.88 0.33
CA ILE A 197 -1.67 33.63 0.84
C ILE A 197 -1.65 32.32 1.62
N GLU A 198 -2.59 32.12 2.54
CA GLU A 198 -2.74 30.90 3.34
C GLU A 198 -2.86 29.65 2.46
N HIS A 199 -3.71 29.68 1.43
CA HIS A 199 -3.84 28.57 0.49
C HIS A 199 -2.54 28.32 -0.29
N LYS A 200 -1.87 29.37 -0.78
CA LYS A 200 -0.58 29.22 -1.47
C LYS A 200 0.50 28.65 -0.57
N VAL A 201 0.60 29.13 0.67
CA VAL A 201 1.54 28.62 1.67
C VAL A 201 1.19 27.18 2.06
N GLY A 202 -0.09 26.88 2.26
CA GLY A 202 -0.58 25.54 2.58
C GLY A 202 -0.25 24.52 1.49
N VAL A 203 -0.40 24.89 0.21
CA VAL A 203 0.01 24.06 -0.93
C VAL A 203 1.53 23.91 -0.98
N HIS A 204 2.28 25.00 -0.81
CA HIS A 204 3.74 24.98 -0.82
C HIS A 204 4.31 24.07 0.28
N CYS A 205 3.70 24.09 1.47
CA CYS A 205 4.09 23.24 2.60
C CYS A 205 3.44 21.85 2.58
N GLY A 206 2.49 21.57 1.68
CA GLY A 206 1.73 20.32 1.66
C GLY A 206 2.61 19.09 1.52
N ASP A 207 3.60 19.13 0.62
CA ASP A 207 4.57 18.06 0.43
C ASP A 207 5.42 17.84 1.69
N ALA A 208 5.83 18.92 2.35
CA ALA A 208 6.61 18.83 3.58
C ALA A 208 5.77 18.24 4.73
N LEU A 209 4.49 18.61 4.84
CA LEU A 209 3.57 18.03 5.81
C LEU A 209 3.36 16.53 5.58
N VAL A 210 3.12 16.12 4.33
CA VAL A 210 2.97 14.69 3.99
C VAL A 210 4.27 13.93 4.25
N GLN A 211 5.42 14.53 3.93
CA GLN A 211 6.74 13.95 4.19
C GLN A 211 6.98 13.80 5.70
N ALA A 212 6.68 14.82 6.51
CA ALA A 212 6.82 14.77 7.97
C ALA A 212 5.89 13.73 8.60
N TYR A 213 4.64 13.64 8.12
CA TYR A 213 3.68 12.62 8.54
C TYR A 213 4.19 11.21 8.20
N GLY A 214 4.70 11.01 6.98
CA GLY A 214 5.32 9.75 6.56
C GLY A 214 6.54 9.38 7.41
N MET A 215 7.39 10.35 7.76
CA MET A 215 8.53 10.13 8.65
C MET A 215 8.09 9.75 10.08
N TRP A 216 7.04 10.39 10.60
CA TRP A 216 6.48 10.04 11.91
C TRP A 216 5.90 8.62 11.92
N GLY A 217 5.11 8.26 10.89
CA GLY A 217 4.61 6.90 10.73
C GLY A 217 5.75 5.89 10.59
N MET A 218 6.74 6.21 9.75
CA MET A 218 7.94 5.40 9.57
C MET A 218 8.63 5.15 10.91
N TYR A 219 8.85 6.15 11.76
CA TYR A 219 9.48 5.95 13.06
C TYR A 219 8.81 4.85 13.90
N HIS A 220 7.47 4.85 13.98
CA HIS A 220 6.72 3.82 14.70
C HIS A 220 6.84 2.45 14.04
N THR A 221 6.77 2.40 12.71
CA THR A 221 6.93 1.19 11.91
C THR A 221 8.32 0.58 12.09
N LEU A 222 9.39 1.37 11.95
CA LEU A 222 10.77 0.94 12.15
C LEU A 222 10.98 0.41 13.58
N ARG A 223 10.46 1.10 14.60
CA ARG A 223 10.57 0.66 16.00
C ARG A 223 9.97 -0.73 16.22
N ARG A 224 8.81 -1.01 15.63
CA ARG A 224 8.16 -2.33 15.72
C ARG A 224 8.93 -3.39 14.93
N MET A 225 9.33 -3.06 13.70
CA MET A 225 10.05 -3.99 12.83
C MET A 225 11.46 -4.32 13.32
N CYS A 226 12.13 -3.45 14.11
CA CYS A 226 13.50 -3.70 14.59
C CYS A 226 13.58 -4.96 15.45
N GLY A 227 12.62 -5.11 16.38
CA GLY A 227 12.53 -6.31 17.22
C GLY A 227 12.25 -7.56 16.39
N TRP A 228 11.37 -7.46 15.39
CA TRP A 228 11.09 -8.55 14.47
C TRP A 228 12.30 -8.95 13.62
N THR A 229 13.01 -7.95 13.08
CA THR A 229 14.23 -8.16 12.28
C THR A 229 15.30 -8.89 13.10
N TRP A 230 15.47 -8.50 14.35
CA TRP A 230 16.39 -9.17 15.27
C TRP A 230 16.01 -10.64 15.50
N ARG A 231 14.72 -10.94 15.66
CA ARG A 231 14.22 -12.31 15.76
C ARG A 231 14.46 -13.11 14.48
N LEU A 232 14.22 -12.53 13.30
CA LEU A 232 14.54 -13.17 12.01
C LEU A 232 16.05 -13.38 11.80
N PHE A 233 16.89 -12.55 12.41
CA PHE A 233 18.34 -12.65 12.29
C PHE A 233 18.94 -13.77 13.15
N ARG A 234 18.48 -13.89 14.40
CA ARG A 234 19.06 -14.83 15.38
C ARG A 234 18.24 -16.11 15.55
N GLY A 235 16.93 -16.01 15.42
CA GLY A 235 15.98 -17.05 15.80
C GLY A 235 15.84 -18.16 14.77
N ARG A 236 15.45 -19.34 15.26
CA ARG A 236 15.00 -20.43 14.39
C ARG A 236 13.63 -20.07 13.80
N ILE A 237 13.48 -20.30 12.51
CA ILE A 237 12.21 -20.12 11.80
C ILE A 237 11.58 -21.50 11.58
N GLU A 238 10.36 -21.66 12.03
CA GLU A 238 9.54 -22.84 11.78
C GLU A 238 8.46 -22.45 10.77
N HIS A 239 8.36 -23.20 9.68
CA HIS A 239 7.42 -22.91 8.61
C HIS A 239 6.08 -23.60 8.87
N ALA A 240 4.99 -22.97 8.43
CA ALA A 240 3.67 -23.56 8.46
C ALA A 240 3.60 -24.71 7.43
N GLU A 241 3.00 -25.83 7.84
CA GLU A 241 2.89 -27.01 6.98
C GLU A 241 1.67 -26.96 6.07
N LYS A 242 0.60 -26.27 6.50
CA LYS A 242 -0.66 -26.17 5.75
C LYS A 242 -1.34 -24.84 6.01
N ALA A 243 -2.19 -24.44 5.05
CA ALA A 243 -3.06 -23.29 5.22
C ALA A 243 -4.02 -23.50 6.40
N PRO A 244 -4.34 -22.44 7.16
CA PRO A 244 -5.34 -22.53 8.22
C PRO A 244 -6.71 -22.83 7.63
N THR A 245 -7.40 -23.80 8.22
CA THR A 245 -8.76 -24.19 7.85
C THR A 245 -9.77 -23.27 8.52
N SER A 246 -10.81 -22.87 7.78
CA SER A 246 -11.91 -22.10 8.37
C SER A 246 -12.64 -22.94 9.42
N PRO A 247 -12.86 -22.43 10.65
CA PRO A 247 -13.69 -23.12 11.63
C PRO A 247 -15.19 -23.02 11.28
N ILE A 248 -15.55 -22.16 10.33
CA ILE A 248 -16.91 -21.92 9.86
C ILE A 248 -17.10 -22.62 8.52
N ALA A 249 -18.21 -23.33 8.38
CA ALA A 249 -18.59 -23.97 7.12
C ALA A 249 -18.80 -22.92 6.01
N MET A 250 -18.09 -23.08 4.91
CA MET A 250 -18.24 -22.23 3.73
C MET A 250 -19.32 -22.82 2.81
N ARG A 251 -20.39 -22.04 2.57
CA ARG A 251 -21.54 -22.43 1.75
C ARG A 251 -21.46 -21.84 0.34
N ALA A 252 -21.74 -22.66 -0.67
CA ALA A 252 -22.07 -22.20 -2.01
C ALA A 252 -23.52 -21.68 -2.07
N PRO A 253 -23.89 -20.92 -3.13
CA PRO A 253 -25.25 -20.40 -3.29
C PRO A 253 -26.34 -21.47 -3.35
N ASP A 254 -25.98 -22.69 -3.74
CA ASP A 254 -26.86 -23.88 -3.78
C ASP A 254 -27.03 -24.57 -2.42
N GLY A 255 -26.38 -24.05 -1.36
CA GLY A 255 -26.37 -24.64 -0.03
C GLY A 255 -25.35 -25.75 0.19
N GLY A 256 -24.63 -26.16 -0.87
CA GLY A 256 -23.52 -27.12 -0.80
C GLY A 256 -22.22 -26.50 -0.28
N PRO A 257 -21.12 -27.28 -0.21
CA PRO A 257 -19.80 -26.75 0.14
C PRO A 257 -19.32 -25.75 -0.93
N ALA A 258 -18.71 -24.64 -0.49
CA ALA A 258 -18.15 -23.65 -1.40
C ALA A 258 -17.02 -24.26 -2.26
N ALA A 259 -16.96 -23.92 -3.55
CA ALA A 259 -15.92 -24.38 -4.47
C ALA A 259 -14.50 -23.97 -4.06
N HIS A 260 -14.37 -22.95 -3.21
CA HIS A 260 -13.11 -22.46 -2.66
C HIS A 260 -12.92 -22.89 -1.19
N ALA A 261 -13.62 -23.93 -0.73
CA ALA A 261 -13.45 -24.44 0.62
C ALA A 261 -12.14 -25.23 0.75
N ILE A 262 -11.30 -24.82 1.71
CA ILE A 262 -10.00 -25.45 1.98
C ILE A 262 -10.23 -26.85 2.60
N PRO A 263 -9.41 -27.87 2.25
CA PRO A 263 -9.50 -29.21 2.85
C PRO A 263 -9.50 -29.18 4.39
N GLY A 264 -10.51 -29.79 5.01
CA GLY A 264 -10.71 -29.77 6.46
C GLY A 264 -11.68 -28.69 6.97
N THR A 265 -12.22 -27.84 6.09
CA THR A 265 -13.33 -26.95 6.43
C THR A 265 -14.58 -27.79 6.76
N PRO A 266 -15.32 -27.50 7.85
CA PRO A 266 -16.57 -28.17 8.16
C PRO A 266 -17.56 -28.10 6.99
N SER A 267 -18.24 -29.20 6.70
CA SER A 267 -19.30 -29.21 5.69
C SER A 267 -20.49 -28.37 6.17
N PRO A 268 -21.14 -27.61 5.28
CA PRO A 268 -22.38 -26.96 5.63
C PRO A 268 -23.41 -27.99 6.06
N GLN A 269 -23.92 -27.86 7.28
CA GLN A 269 -25.14 -28.60 7.63
C GLN A 269 -26.28 -28.08 6.76
N PRO A 270 -27.15 -28.95 6.20
CA PRO A 270 -28.39 -28.51 5.59
C PRO A 270 -29.06 -27.54 6.57
N ALA A 271 -29.36 -26.31 6.13
CA ALA A 271 -30.21 -25.49 6.97
C ALA A 271 -31.55 -26.21 7.03
N ASP A 272 -32.10 -26.41 8.24
CA ASP A 272 -33.53 -26.67 8.43
C ASP A 272 -34.29 -25.43 7.95
N ILE A 273 -34.34 -25.24 6.63
CA ILE A 273 -35.29 -24.36 6.00
C ILE A 273 -36.56 -25.17 5.91
N THR A 274 -37.24 -25.35 7.04
CA THR A 274 -38.67 -25.60 6.99
C THR A 274 -39.24 -24.41 6.24
N PRO A 275 -39.83 -24.58 5.04
CA PRO A 275 -40.59 -23.50 4.44
C PRO A 275 -41.63 -23.14 5.49
N SER A 276 -41.62 -21.90 5.98
CA SER A 276 -42.77 -21.41 6.75
C SER A 276 -43.96 -21.56 5.82
N ALA A 277 -44.80 -22.56 6.10
CA ALA A 277 -46.03 -22.76 5.37
C ALA A 277 -46.76 -21.43 5.36
N SER A 278 -47.01 -20.94 4.15
CA SER A 278 -47.85 -19.80 3.85
C SER A 278 -49.16 -19.89 4.64
N ALA A 279 -49.39 -18.88 5.49
CA ALA A 279 -50.71 -18.49 5.97
C ALA A 279 -51.30 -17.44 5.03
#